data_AF-A0A7C7KLP7-F1
#
_entry.id   AF-A0A7C7KLP7-F1
#
_cell.length_a   1.000
_cell.length_b   1.000
_cell.length_c   1.000
_cell.angle_alpha   90.00
_cell.angle_beta   90.00
_cell.angle_gamma   90.00
#
_symmetry.space_group_name_H-M   'P 1'
#
loop_
_entity.id
_entity.type
_entity.pdbx_description
1 polymer ?
#
loop_
_entity_poly.entity_id
_entity_poly.type
_entity_poly.pdbx_seq_one_letter_code
_entity_poly.pdbx_strand_id
1 'polypeptide(L)'
;MRIVFRADASRDMGSGHIMRCLTLAESLDAIGAQCSFAVRPGSQETVPALAEAGYELIVLKAEAADEAEALRRHRPDGVDWLVVDHYGRDRTFEAACRPWARGIMVLDDLADRNHDCDLLLDQTLGRKTGDYDGLLPPACRKLLGTRYALLRPEFRKLRQGRSKSAASSQAPLRLLVTLGGTDPDNLTGVCIDAIERSGIRASVDV
;
A
#
# COMPACT_ATOMS: atom_id res chain seq x y z
N MET A 1 17.46 -0.88 12.23
CA MET A 1 17.17 -1.69 11.03
C MET A 1 16.86 -0.73 9.89
N ARG A 2 17.54 -0.80 8.75
CA ARG A 2 17.36 0.08 7.59
C ARG A 2 16.39 -0.56 6.60
N ILE A 3 15.31 0.14 6.28
CA ILE A 3 14.24 -0.34 5.40
C ILE A 3 14.00 0.66 4.27
N VAL A 4 13.94 0.15 3.04
CA VAL A 4 13.51 0.91 1.87
C VAL A 4 12.19 0.35 1.38
N PHE A 5 11.21 1.22 1.20
CA PHE A 5 9.93 0.92 0.56
C PHE A 5 10.00 1.31 -0.90
N ARG A 6 9.76 0.38 -1.81
CA ARG A 6 9.60 0.62 -3.24
C ARG A 6 8.13 0.56 -3.59
N ALA A 7 7.52 1.72 -3.72
CA ALA A 7 6.11 1.88 -4.06
C ALA A 7 5.92 3.16 -4.89
N ASP A 8 4.88 3.22 -5.70
CA ASP A 8 4.54 4.41 -6.50
C ASP A 8 3.11 4.84 -6.26
N ALA A 9 2.85 6.10 -6.58
CA ALA A 9 1.52 6.63 -6.78
C ALA A 9 1.50 7.53 -8.02
N SER A 10 0.37 7.52 -8.71
CA SER A 10 0.05 8.44 -9.79
C SER A 10 -1.46 8.61 -9.84
N ARG A 11 -1.94 9.56 -10.65
CA ARG A 11 -3.38 9.73 -10.89
C ARG A 11 -4.05 8.41 -11.31
N ASP A 12 -3.40 7.64 -12.18
CA ASP A 12 -3.95 6.41 -12.76
C ASP A 12 -3.72 5.18 -11.86
N MET A 13 -2.60 5.11 -11.13
CA MET A 13 -2.30 4.01 -10.20
C MET A 13 -3.05 4.15 -8.87
N GLY A 14 -3.44 5.37 -8.52
CA GLY A 14 -4.01 5.70 -7.21
C GLY A 14 -2.96 5.86 -6.11
N SER A 15 -3.44 6.01 -4.88
CA SER A 15 -2.61 6.23 -3.69
C SER A 15 -2.43 4.99 -2.82
N GLY A 16 -3.08 3.87 -3.16
CA GLY A 16 -3.22 2.69 -2.29
C GLY A 16 -1.87 2.12 -1.82
N HIS A 17 -0.92 1.93 -2.75
CA HIS A 17 0.42 1.40 -2.46
C HIS A 17 1.16 2.27 -1.43
N ILE A 18 1.22 3.58 -1.67
CA ILE A 18 1.86 4.52 -0.74
C ILE A 18 1.17 4.52 0.62
N MET A 19 -0.17 4.59 0.67
CA MET A 19 -0.90 4.67 1.93
C MET A 19 -0.71 3.42 2.82
N ARG A 20 -0.71 2.22 2.23
CA ARG A 20 -0.46 0.98 2.99
C ARG A 20 1.01 0.85 3.39
N CYS A 21 1.94 1.26 2.53
CA CYS A 21 3.35 1.31 2.88
C CYS A 21 3.65 2.31 4.01
N LEU A 22 3.02 3.49 4.03
CA LEU A 22 3.12 4.45 5.15
C LEU A 22 2.64 3.83 6.46
N THR A 23 1.50 3.15 6.44
CA THR A 23 0.96 2.46 7.63
C THR A 23 1.95 1.44 8.20
N LEU A 24 2.60 0.67 7.32
CA LEU A 24 3.62 -0.30 7.71
C LEU A 24 4.90 0.41 8.20
N ALA A 25 5.34 1.46 7.51
CA ALA A 25 6.52 2.24 7.87
C ALA A 25 6.38 2.89 9.25
N GLU A 26 5.22 3.47 9.58
CA GLU A 26 4.92 4.04 10.91
C GLU A 26 5.03 2.98 12.01
N SER A 27 4.51 1.78 11.75
CA SER A 27 4.57 0.67 12.72
C SER A 27 5.99 0.16 12.93
N LEU A 28 6.82 0.18 11.89
CA LEU A 28 8.23 -0.23 11.95
C LEU A 28 9.12 0.85 12.57
N ASP A 29 8.86 2.12 12.27
CA ASP A 29 9.54 3.26 12.87
C ASP A 29 9.29 3.33 14.38
N ALA A 30 8.05 3.04 14.82
CA ALA A 30 7.70 2.95 16.23
C ALA A 30 8.49 1.88 17.03
N ILE A 31 9.11 0.90 16.34
CA ILE A 31 9.99 -0.10 16.95
C ILE A 31 11.48 0.13 16.63
N GLY A 32 11.84 1.31 16.12
CA GLY A 32 13.21 1.74 15.88
C GLY A 32 13.80 1.39 14.51
N ALA A 33 12.96 1.08 13.52
CA ALA A 33 13.41 0.97 12.13
C ALA A 33 13.65 2.36 11.52
N GLN A 34 14.63 2.46 10.62
CA GLN A 34 14.89 3.64 9.81
C GLN A 34 14.28 3.39 8.43
N CYS A 35 13.15 4.03 8.16
CA CYS A 35 12.38 3.84 6.93
C CYS A 35 12.68 4.96 5.91
N SER A 36 12.72 4.58 4.64
CA SER A 36 12.87 5.49 3.49
C SER A 36 12.04 4.97 2.33
N PHE A 37 11.66 5.85 1.40
CA PHE A 37 10.78 5.53 0.29
C PHE A 37 11.48 5.80 -1.04
N ALA A 38 11.49 4.80 -1.91
CA ALA A 38 11.91 4.94 -3.29
C ALA A 38 10.69 4.99 -4.21
N VAL A 39 10.51 6.14 -4.87
CA VAL A 39 9.30 6.48 -5.61
C VAL A 39 9.64 7.08 -6.97
N ARG A 40 8.71 6.97 -7.92
CA ARG A 40 8.75 7.69 -9.19
C ARG A 40 8.44 9.18 -8.97
N PRO A 41 8.93 10.07 -9.86
CA PRO A 41 8.48 11.45 -9.88
C PRO A 41 6.95 11.55 -9.94
N GLY A 42 6.33 12.48 -9.20
CA GLY A 42 4.88 12.65 -9.16
C GLY A 42 4.17 11.92 -8.02
N SER A 43 4.81 10.93 -7.37
CA SER A 43 4.16 10.15 -6.31
C SER A 43 3.93 10.96 -5.02
N GLN A 44 4.85 11.85 -4.67
CA GLN A 44 4.71 12.73 -3.51
C GLN A 44 3.57 13.75 -3.73
N GLU A 45 3.47 14.29 -4.94
CA GLU A 45 2.43 15.24 -5.33
C GLU A 45 1.05 14.57 -5.38
N THR A 46 1.00 13.30 -5.80
CA THR A 46 -0.23 12.50 -5.81
C THR A 46 -0.70 12.15 -4.40
N VAL A 47 0.23 11.96 -3.45
CA VAL A 47 -0.08 11.53 -2.09
C VAL A 47 0.55 12.48 -1.07
N PRO A 48 -0.14 13.58 -0.70
CA PRO A 48 0.38 14.57 0.26
C PRO A 48 0.83 13.96 1.59
N ALA A 49 0.16 12.89 2.05
CA ALA A 49 0.54 12.16 3.25
C ALA A 49 1.98 11.60 3.21
N LEU A 50 2.52 11.30 2.02
CA LEU A 50 3.93 10.87 1.88
C LEU A 50 4.89 12.02 2.20
N ALA A 51 4.57 13.24 1.76
CA ALA A 51 5.37 14.42 2.07
C ALA A 51 5.31 14.75 3.57
N GLU A 52 4.11 14.68 4.14
CA GLU A 52 3.85 15.00 5.55
C GLU A 52 4.49 13.99 6.51
N ALA A 53 4.64 12.73 6.10
CA ALA A 53 5.25 11.69 6.90
C ALA A 53 6.74 11.90 7.19
N GLY A 54 7.44 12.72 6.40
CA GLY A 54 8.82 13.13 6.68
C GLY A 54 9.89 12.05 6.47
N TYR A 55 9.59 10.95 5.78
CA TYR A 55 10.58 9.93 5.41
C TYR A 55 11.55 10.43 4.34
N GLU A 56 12.78 9.92 4.33
CA GLU A 56 13.73 10.15 3.23
C GLU A 56 13.16 9.61 1.92
N LEU A 57 13.19 10.43 0.86
CA LEU A 57 12.71 10.06 -0.47
C LEU A 57 13.87 9.87 -1.45
N ILE A 58 13.91 8.70 -2.08
CA ILE A 58 14.77 8.36 -3.21
C ILE A 58 13.92 8.48 -4.48
N VAL A 59 14.13 9.54 -5.26
CA VAL A 59 13.37 9.75 -6.51
C VAL A 59 14.03 8.98 -7.66
N LEU A 60 13.35 7.94 -8.13
CA LEU A 60 13.82 7.05 -9.19
C LEU A 60 13.47 7.59 -10.57
N LYS A 61 14.46 8.20 -11.22
CA LYS A 61 14.37 8.65 -12.63
C LYS A 61 14.86 7.61 -13.64
N ALA A 62 15.46 6.52 -13.19
CA ALA A 62 16.00 5.47 -14.05
C ALA A 62 14.88 4.65 -14.70
N GLU A 63 15.13 4.09 -15.88
CA GLU A 63 14.22 3.14 -16.51
C GLU A 63 13.99 1.92 -15.62
N ALA A 64 12.88 1.22 -15.81
CA ALA A 64 12.50 0.08 -14.97
C ALA A 64 13.59 -1.01 -14.93
N ALA A 65 14.30 -1.23 -16.05
CA ALA A 65 15.37 -2.22 -16.15
C ALA A 65 16.59 -1.89 -15.27
N ASP A 66 16.86 -0.60 -15.02
CA ASP A 66 18.01 -0.14 -14.25
C ASP A 66 17.65 0.19 -12.78
N GLU A 67 16.39 -0.02 -12.40
CA GLU A 67 15.83 0.45 -11.13
C GLU A 67 16.55 -0.18 -9.92
N ALA A 68 16.85 -1.47 -9.96
CA ALA A 68 17.55 -2.17 -8.88
C ALA A 68 18.98 -1.64 -8.67
N GLU A 69 19.70 -1.34 -9.75
CA GLU A 69 21.05 -0.77 -9.68
C GLU A 69 21.01 0.71 -9.25
N ALA A 70 20.01 1.47 -9.70
CA ALA A 70 19.80 2.83 -9.23
C ALA A 70 19.52 2.88 -7.72
N LEU A 71 18.72 1.96 -7.19
CA LEU A 71 18.48 1.81 -5.75
C LEU A 71 19.77 1.46 -5.00
N ARG A 72 20.55 0.49 -5.51
CA ARG A 72 21.84 0.10 -4.93
C ARG A 72 22.79 1.28 -4.80
N ARG A 73 22.87 2.18 -5.79
CA ARG A 73 23.72 3.38 -5.72
C ARG A 73 23.32 4.34 -4.60
N HIS A 74 22.04 4.42 -4.25
CA HIS A 74 21.56 5.21 -3.11
C HIS A 74 21.78 4.51 -1.76
N ARG A 75 22.02 3.20 -1.78
CA ARG A 75 22.23 2.35 -0.61
C ARG A 75 23.46 1.45 -0.81
N PRO A 76 24.67 2.02 -0.95
CA PRO A 76 25.88 1.25 -1.25
C PRO A 76 26.22 0.23 -0.15
N ASP A 77 25.86 0.53 1.10
CA ASP A 77 26.03 -0.36 2.26
C ASP A 77 24.88 -1.38 2.42
N GLY A 78 23.99 -1.45 1.44
CA GLY A 78 22.80 -2.29 1.46
C GLY A 78 21.74 -1.86 2.48
N VAL A 79 20.69 -2.68 2.58
CA VAL A 79 19.57 -2.50 3.49
C VAL A 79 19.25 -3.81 4.21
N ASP A 80 18.64 -3.71 5.40
CA ASP A 80 18.17 -4.89 6.11
C ASP A 80 16.93 -5.47 5.44
N TRP A 81 16.02 -4.60 4.98
CA TRP A 81 14.82 -4.99 4.22
C TRP A 81 14.54 -4.05 3.06
N LEU A 82 14.21 -4.64 1.91
CA LEU A 82 13.51 -3.97 0.82
C LEU A 82 12.05 -4.43 0.85
N VAL A 83 11.11 -3.50 0.98
CA VAL A 83 9.68 -3.74 0.88
C VAL A 83 9.22 -3.31 -0.51
N VAL A 84 8.70 -4.23 -1.31
CA VAL A 84 8.24 -3.98 -2.68
C VAL A 84 6.72 -4.01 -2.72
N ASP A 85 6.12 -2.94 -3.20
CA ASP A 85 4.67 -2.80 -3.36
C ASP A 85 4.37 -2.14 -4.71
N HIS A 86 4.50 -2.93 -5.77
CA HIS A 86 4.40 -2.42 -7.14
C HIS A 86 4.03 -3.55 -8.12
N TYR A 87 2.95 -3.39 -8.89
CA TYR A 87 2.46 -4.43 -9.82
C TYR A 87 3.45 -4.81 -10.91
N GLY A 88 4.18 -3.84 -11.46
CA GLY A 88 5.20 -4.07 -12.49
C GLY A 88 6.54 -4.63 -12.00
N ARG A 89 6.66 -5.11 -10.76
CA ARG A 89 7.91 -5.66 -10.17
C ARG A 89 7.63 -7.12 -9.80
N ASP A 90 8.48 -8.00 -10.32
CA ASP A 90 8.38 -9.45 -10.15
C ASP A 90 9.72 -10.02 -9.67
N ARG A 91 9.83 -11.36 -9.69
CA ARG A 91 11.05 -12.10 -9.35
C ARG A 91 12.33 -11.56 -10.01
N THR A 92 12.25 -10.97 -11.20
CA THR A 92 13.42 -10.49 -11.94
C THR A 92 14.01 -9.26 -11.26
N PHE A 93 13.14 -8.31 -10.90
CA PHE A 93 13.52 -7.14 -10.13
C PHE A 93 14.02 -7.52 -8.72
N GLU A 94 13.30 -8.42 -8.06
CA GLU A 94 13.62 -8.84 -6.69
C GLU A 94 14.96 -9.58 -6.63
N ALA A 95 15.22 -10.50 -7.56
CA ALA A 95 16.50 -11.18 -7.68
C ALA A 95 17.67 -10.21 -7.93
N ALA A 96 17.45 -9.15 -8.73
CA ALA A 96 18.44 -8.10 -8.94
C ALA A 96 18.72 -7.26 -7.68
N CYS A 97 17.81 -7.26 -6.70
CA CYS A 97 17.98 -6.57 -5.42
C CYS A 97 18.73 -7.41 -4.36
N ARG A 98 18.75 -8.74 -4.49
CA ARG A 98 19.40 -9.68 -3.55
C ARG A 98 20.85 -9.33 -3.18
N PRO A 99 21.71 -8.80 -4.07
CA PRO A 99 23.10 -8.49 -3.71
C PRO A 99 23.25 -7.41 -2.64
N TRP A 100 22.22 -6.61 -2.38
CA TRP A 100 22.29 -5.46 -1.46
C TRP A 100 21.11 -5.38 -0.49
N ALA A 101 20.00 -6.08 -0.74
CA ALA A 101 18.90 -6.23 0.21
C ALA A 101 19.04 -7.56 0.97
N ARG A 102 19.28 -7.49 2.28
CA ARG A 102 19.42 -8.69 3.12
C ARG A 102 18.12 -9.49 3.22
N GLY A 103 16.99 -8.81 3.27
CA GLY A 103 15.66 -9.39 3.21
C GLY A 103 14.79 -8.65 2.18
N ILE A 104 13.91 -9.38 1.51
CA ILE A 104 12.92 -8.83 0.60
C ILE A 104 11.52 -9.19 1.10
N MET A 105 10.71 -8.18 1.32
CA MET A 105 9.29 -8.29 1.60
C MET A 105 8.50 -7.81 0.38
N VAL A 106 7.45 -8.53 -0.01
CA VAL A 106 6.56 -8.14 -1.10
C VAL A 106 5.14 -7.96 -0.56
N LEU A 107 4.50 -6.85 -0.93
CA LEU A 107 3.06 -6.66 -0.81
C LEU A 107 2.43 -7.01 -2.16
N ASP A 108 1.54 -7.98 -2.15
CA ASP A 108 0.82 -8.41 -3.34
C ASP A 108 -0.67 -8.61 -3.02
N ASP A 109 -1.51 -8.49 -4.02
CA ASP A 109 -2.95 -8.71 -3.94
C ASP A 109 -3.52 -9.36 -5.22
N LEU A 110 -2.66 -9.72 -6.18
CA LEU A 110 -3.07 -10.34 -7.45
C LEU A 110 -2.80 -11.85 -7.46
N ALA A 111 -1.69 -12.31 -6.86
CA ALA A 111 -1.23 -13.70 -6.90
C ALA A 111 -1.13 -14.26 -8.34
N ASP A 112 -0.59 -13.46 -9.26
CA ASP A 112 -0.53 -13.74 -10.70
C ASP A 112 0.89 -13.80 -11.26
N ARG A 113 1.91 -13.58 -10.42
CA ARG A 113 3.32 -13.53 -10.82
C ARG A 113 4.23 -14.19 -9.79
N ASN A 114 5.39 -14.59 -10.29
CA ASN A 114 6.43 -15.17 -9.46
C ASN A 114 7.16 -14.07 -8.68
N HIS A 115 7.49 -14.36 -7.43
CA HIS A 115 8.32 -13.53 -6.59
C HIS A 115 9.59 -14.27 -6.13
N ASP A 116 10.66 -13.53 -5.88
CA ASP A 116 11.86 -13.92 -5.14
C ASP A 116 11.94 -13.10 -3.86
N CYS A 117 11.15 -13.47 -2.85
CA CYS A 117 11.06 -12.77 -1.57
C CYS A 117 11.11 -13.70 -0.37
N ASP A 118 11.50 -13.15 0.78
CA ASP A 118 11.58 -13.88 2.05
C ASP A 118 10.27 -13.79 2.85
N LEU A 119 9.51 -12.71 2.63
CA LEU A 119 8.22 -12.45 3.27
C LEU A 119 7.22 -11.92 2.25
N LEU A 120 6.10 -12.59 2.09
CA LEU A 120 4.97 -12.09 1.30
C LEU A 120 3.83 -11.67 2.24
N LEU A 121 3.30 -10.48 2.03
CA LEU A 121 2.07 -9.99 2.67
C LEU A 121 0.99 -9.80 1.61
N ASP A 122 -0.11 -10.53 1.75
CA ASP A 122 -1.34 -10.28 1.00
C ASP A 122 -2.52 -10.19 1.97
N GLN A 123 -3.05 -8.98 2.11
CA GLN A 123 -4.12 -8.66 3.05
C GLN A 123 -5.54 -8.92 2.50
N THR A 124 -5.66 -9.40 1.27
CA THR A 124 -6.93 -9.59 0.55
C THR A 124 -7.87 -10.52 1.31
N LEU A 125 -9.14 -10.11 1.41
CA LEU A 125 -10.17 -10.91 2.08
C LEU A 125 -10.32 -12.26 1.38
N GLY A 126 -10.15 -13.34 2.14
CA GLY A 126 -10.28 -14.70 1.63
C GLY A 126 -9.03 -15.26 0.97
N ARG A 127 -7.89 -14.54 0.97
CA ARG A 127 -6.63 -15.05 0.43
C ARG A 127 -6.17 -16.32 1.15
N LYS A 128 -5.79 -17.34 0.37
CA LYS A 128 -5.37 -18.67 0.85
C LYS A 128 -3.94 -18.97 0.44
N THR A 129 -3.34 -19.91 1.18
CA THR A 129 -1.97 -20.38 0.94
C THR A 129 -1.75 -20.95 -0.46
N GLY A 130 -2.75 -21.64 -1.01
CA GLY A 130 -2.70 -22.28 -2.32
C GLY A 130 -2.80 -21.31 -3.50
N ASP A 131 -3.24 -20.08 -3.29
CA ASP A 131 -3.30 -19.06 -4.35
C ASP A 131 -1.88 -18.66 -4.81
N TYR A 132 -0.86 -18.99 -4.01
CA TYR A 132 0.56 -18.73 -4.30
C TYR A 132 1.36 -20.00 -4.63
N ASP A 133 0.70 -21.11 -4.96
CA ASP A 133 1.38 -22.36 -5.29
C ASP A 133 2.25 -22.19 -6.53
N GLY A 134 3.55 -22.48 -6.40
CA GLY A 134 4.54 -22.31 -7.47
C GLY A 134 4.96 -20.86 -7.74
N LEU A 135 4.38 -19.87 -7.06
CA LEU A 135 4.69 -18.44 -7.26
C LEU A 135 5.77 -17.90 -6.33
N LEU A 136 6.11 -18.63 -5.27
CA LEU A 136 7.05 -18.17 -4.22
C LEU A 136 8.18 -19.16 -3.98
N PRO A 137 9.34 -18.71 -3.47
CA PRO A 137 10.39 -19.59 -2.99
C PRO A 137 9.88 -20.49 -1.86
N PRO A 138 10.36 -21.75 -1.74
CA PRO A 138 9.91 -22.66 -0.68
C PRO A 138 10.08 -22.14 0.75
N ALA A 139 11.09 -21.29 0.97
CA ALA A 139 11.39 -20.69 2.27
C ALA A 139 10.61 -19.38 2.55
N CYS A 140 9.83 -18.88 1.59
CA CYS A 140 9.09 -17.63 1.73
C CYS A 140 7.99 -17.77 2.79
N ARG A 141 8.01 -16.87 3.77
CA ARG A 141 6.95 -16.79 4.78
C ARG A 141 5.76 -16.01 4.20
N LYS A 142 4.56 -16.57 4.37
CA LYS A 142 3.31 -15.97 3.89
C LYS A 142 2.50 -15.36 5.03
N LEU A 143 2.13 -14.09 4.91
CA LEU A 143 1.19 -13.38 5.78
C LEU A 143 -0.08 -13.09 4.98
N LEU A 144 -1.07 -13.98 5.08
CA LEU A 144 -2.26 -13.94 4.22
C LEU A 144 -3.54 -13.59 4.98
N GLY A 145 -4.38 -12.79 4.32
CA GLY A 145 -5.72 -12.43 4.75
C GLY A 145 -5.78 -11.27 5.73
N THR A 146 -7.01 -10.92 6.10
CA THR A 146 -7.34 -9.70 6.86
C THR A 146 -6.74 -9.61 8.26
N ARG A 147 -6.18 -10.72 8.78
CA ARG A 147 -5.38 -10.71 10.02
C ARG A 147 -4.18 -9.77 9.91
N TYR A 148 -3.64 -9.59 8.71
CA TYR A 148 -2.46 -8.77 8.43
C TYR A 148 -2.80 -7.47 7.72
N ALA A 149 -4.08 -7.05 7.73
CA ALA A 149 -4.50 -5.82 7.08
C ALA A 149 -3.78 -4.60 7.65
N LEU A 150 -3.13 -3.84 6.77
CA LEU A 150 -2.47 -2.57 7.08
C LEU A 150 -3.52 -1.47 7.18
N LEU A 151 -4.13 -1.36 8.37
CA LEU A 151 -5.09 -0.32 8.69
C LEU A 151 -4.42 0.77 9.52
N ARG A 152 -4.60 2.03 9.10
CA ARG A 152 -4.09 3.16 9.86
C ARG A 152 -4.66 3.20 11.29
N PRO A 153 -3.89 3.69 12.28
CA PRO A 153 -4.30 3.69 13.68
C PRO A 153 -5.65 4.38 13.97
N GLU A 154 -6.05 5.35 13.17
CA GLU A 154 -7.30 6.10 13.28
C GLU A 154 -8.53 5.17 13.17
N PHE A 155 -8.49 4.18 12.27
CA PHE A 155 -9.58 3.19 12.16
C PHE A 155 -9.78 2.43 13.47
N ARG A 156 -8.68 2.06 14.13
CA ARG A 156 -8.72 1.37 15.42
C ARG A 156 -9.26 2.28 16.53
N LYS A 157 -8.78 3.53 16.61
CA LYS A 157 -9.23 4.52 17.60
C LYS A 157 -10.73 4.80 17.47
N LEU A 158 -11.21 5.05 16.25
CA LEU A 158 -12.62 5.32 15.97
C LEU A 158 -13.51 4.11 16.27
N ARG A 159 -13.04 2.89 15.99
CA ARG A 159 -13.79 1.67 16.32
C ARG A 159 -13.96 1.46 17.82
N GLN A 160 -12.94 1.77 18.63
CA GLN A 160 -13.01 1.66 20.09
C GLN A 160 -13.97 2.67 20.71
N GLY A 161 -14.07 3.87 20.13
CA GLY A 161 -14.99 4.91 20.59
C GLY A 161 -16.45 4.71 20.16
N ARG A 162 -16.75 3.71 19.31
CA ARG A 162 -18.08 3.52 18.76
C ARG A 162 -18.96 2.70 19.72
N SER A 163 -19.94 3.35 20.36
CA SER A 163 -21.01 2.64 21.07
C SER A 163 -21.84 1.82 20.07
N LYS A 164 -22.18 0.57 20.42
CA LYS A 164 -23.09 -0.30 19.65
C LYS A 164 -24.51 0.29 19.51
N SER A 165 -24.83 1.35 20.25
CA SER A 165 -26.18 1.94 20.35
C SER A 165 -26.45 3.13 19.43
N ALA A 166 -25.53 3.52 18.53
CA ALA A 166 -25.64 4.78 17.79
C ALA A 166 -26.64 4.79 16.61
N ALA A 167 -27.38 3.70 16.36
CA ALA A 167 -28.45 3.70 15.38
C ALA A 167 -29.75 4.22 16.04
N SER A 168 -29.87 5.55 16.19
CA SER A 168 -31.18 6.16 16.37
C SER A 168 -31.97 5.95 15.08
N SER A 169 -33.13 5.30 15.17
CA SER A 169 -34.03 5.06 14.04
C SER A 169 -34.65 6.35 13.45
N GLN A 170 -34.34 7.52 14.02
CA GLN A 170 -34.83 8.82 13.58
C GLN A 170 -33.77 9.70 12.88
N ALA A 171 -32.50 9.27 12.82
CA ALA A 171 -31.48 10.04 12.12
C ALA A 171 -31.61 9.88 10.59
N PRO A 172 -31.40 10.95 9.80
CA PRO A 172 -31.38 10.83 8.34
C PRO A 172 -30.27 9.87 7.90
N LEU A 173 -30.52 9.14 6.81
CA LEU A 173 -29.52 8.24 6.23
C LEU A 173 -28.26 9.06 5.88
N ARG A 174 -27.09 8.61 6.33
CA ARG A 174 -25.80 9.20 5.97
C ARG A 174 -25.04 8.22 5.09
N LEU A 175 -24.59 8.68 3.93
CA LEU A 175 -23.84 7.92 2.95
C LEU A 175 -22.44 8.51 2.82
N LEU A 176 -21.42 7.67 2.88
CA LEU A 176 -20.07 8.04 2.49
C LEU A 176 -19.82 7.45 1.10
N VAL A 177 -19.44 8.27 0.13
CA VAL A 177 -19.06 7.84 -1.22
C VAL A 177 -17.57 8.08 -1.39
N THR A 178 -16.79 7.01 -1.52
CA THR A 178 -15.34 7.10 -1.75
C THR A 178 -14.90 6.03 -2.73
N LEU A 179 -14.24 6.44 -3.80
CA LEU A 179 -13.74 5.59 -4.89
C LEU A 179 -12.21 5.45 -4.87
N GLY A 180 -11.59 5.78 -3.72
CA GLY A 180 -10.13 5.80 -3.55
C GLY A 180 -9.56 7.20 -3.61
N GLY A 181 -8.23 7.30 -3.62
CA GLY A 181 -7.54 8.58 -3.43
C GLY A 181 -7.46 9.51 -4.65
N THR A 182 -7.69 9.02 -5.87
CA THR A 182 -7.45 9.80 -7.10
C THR A 182 -8.64 9.91 -8.04
N ASP A 183 -9.62 8.99 -7.98
CA ASP A 183 -10.85 8.95 -8.78
C ASP A 183 -10.70 9.54 -10.22
N PRO A 184 -9.81 8.97 -11.06
CA PRO A 184 -9.42 9.60 -12.32
C PRO A 184 -10.59 9.78 -13.30
N ASP A 185 -11.61 8.91 -13.21
CA ASP A 185 -12.79 8.91 -14.07
C ASP A 185 -14.00 9.64 -13.47
N ASN A 186 -13.83 10.32 -12.33
CA ASN A 186 -14.88 11.02 -11.60
C ASN A 186 -16.12 10.15 -11.31
N LEU A 187 -15.88 8.89 -10.93
CA LEU A 187 -16.94 7.94 -10.60
C LEU A 187 -17.66 8.34 -9.31
N THR A 188 -17.01 9.09 -8.42
CA THR A 188 -17.66 9.71 -7.26
C THR A 188 -18.81 10.61 -7.70
N GLY A 189 -18.59 11.43 -8.73
CA GLY A 189 -19.64 12.28 -9.32
C GLY A 189 -20.79 11.47 -9.89
N VAL A 190 -20.50 10.37 -10.60
CA VAL A 190 -21.52 9.45 -11.12
C VAL A 190 -22.36 8.84 -9.99
N CYS A 191 -21.72 8.46 -8.87
CA CYS A 191 -22.42 7.94 -7.70
C CYS A 191 -23.31 9.00 -7.03
N ILE A 192 -22.84 10.24 -6.91
CA ILE A 192 -23.64 11.36 -6.36
C ILE A 192 -24.89 11.59 -7.22
N ASP A 193 -24.71 11.72 -8.54
CA ASP A 193 -25.82 11.92 -9.48
C ASP A 193 -26.86 10.79 -9.38
N ALA A 194 -26.41 9.54 -9.24
CA ALA A 194 -27.30 8.40 -9.09
C ALA A 194 -28.08 8.43 -7.76
N ILE A 195 -27.43 8.83 -6.66
CA ILE A 195 -28.08 8.99 -5.35
C ILE A 195 -29.14 10.08 -5.43
N GLU A 196 -28.84 11.23 -6.03
CA GLU A 196 -29.81 12.32 -6.19
C GLU A 196 -31.05 11.88 -7.00
N ARG A 197 -30.81 11.20 -8.13
CA ARG A 197 -31.89 10.69 -8.99
C ARG A 197 -32.74 9.59 -8.35
N SER A 198 -32.19 8.86 -7.37
CA SER A 198 -32.91 7.78 -6.68
C SER A 198 -34.03 8.29 -5.76
N GLY A 199 -34.03 9.57 -5.40
CA GLY A 199 -34.97 10.15 -4.44
C GLY A 199 -34.72 9.74 -2.97
N ILE A 200 -33.60 9.06 -2.68
CA ILE A 200 -33.18 8.74 -1.32
C ILE A 200 -32.86 10.05 -0.57
N ARG A 201 -33.54 10.27 0.56
CA ARG A 201 -33.22 11.39 1.46
C ARG A 201 -32.02 11.01 2.33
N ALA A 202 -30.82 11.36 1.87
CA ALA A 202 -29.58 11.13 2.59
C ALA A 202 -28.67 12.37 2.62
N SER A 203 -27.85 12.48 3.65
CA SER A 203 -26.66 13.34 3.66
C SER A 203 -25.51 12.54 3.07
N VAL A 204 -24.83 13.10 2.07
CA VAL A 204 -23.72 12.47 1.36
C VAL A 204 -22.40 13.15 1.75
N ASP A 205 -21.48 12.37 2.29
CA ASP A 205 -20.08 12.73 2.54
C ASP A 205 -19.21 12.12 1.42
N VAL A 206 -18.16 12.82 0.97
CA VAL A 206 -17.16 12.37 -0.01
C VAL A 206 -15.75 12.42 0.54
#